data_AF-A0A850W4P5-F1
#
_entry.id   AF-A0A850W4P5-F1
#
_cell.length_a   1.000
_cell.length_b   1.000
_cell.length_c   1.000
_cell.angle_alpha   90.00
_cell.angle_beta   90.00
_cell.angle_gamma   90.00
#
_symmetry.space_group_name_H-M   'P 1'
#
loop_
_entity.id
_entity.type
_entity.pdbx_description
1 polymer ?
#
loop_
_entity_poly.entity_id
_entity_poly.type
_entity_poly.pdbx_seq_one_letter_code
_entity_poly.pdbx_strand_id
1 'polypeptide(L)'
;PTALPMAHEPMLLLAVTEFVANSAAFAYFTAGALHRNISSNMLPRRFPLQLRTKSMGVFSPQLQERYPDQPMELHLSARQQPMLSCHPDALHGTLFGSAQAFVVLPNATRVPAFLLNIDANVTGKPTITGNRLGGTVSLTGLRGLPVLQVKRLETMLKFGLWLFGVPWANSECCPHPVP
;
A
#
# COMPACT_ATOMS: atom_id res chain seq x y z
N PRO A 1 2.50 -32.49 -6.74
CA PRO A 1 2.95 -32.54 -8.15
C PRO A 1 1.87 -31.94 -9.06
N THR A 2 2.08 -30.71 -9.53
CA THR A 2 1.13 -30.01 -10.41
C THR A 2 1.52 -30.28 -11.86
N ALA A 3 0.69 -31.03 -12.60
CA ALA A 3 0.93 -31.33 -14.01
C ALA A 3 0.41 -30.19 -14.89
N LEU A 4 1.21 -29.75 -15.86
CA LEU A 4 0.91 -28.66 -16.79
C LEU A 4 0.48 -29.21 -18.16
N PRO A 5 -0.54 -28.63 -18.83
CA PRO A 5 -1.00 -29.11 -20.13
C PRO A 5 -0.08 -28.62 -21.27
N MET A 6 0.22 -29.54 -22.18
CA MET A 6 1.06 -29.36 -23.36
C MET A 6 0.30 -28.56 -24.44
N ALA A 7 0.60 -27.26 -24.58
CA ALA A 7 0.25 -26.48 -25.76
C ALA A 7 1.29 -25.36 -25.95
N HIS A 8 2.17 -25.54 -26.97
CA HIS A 8 3.34 -24.72 -27.28
C HIS A 8 4.34 -24.62 -26.11
N GLU A 9 5.34 -25.50 -26.11
CA GLU A 9 6.31 -25.56 -25.01
C GLU A 9 7.03 -24.20 -24.85
N PRO A 10 6.85 -23.51 -23.70
CA PRO A 10 7.59 -22.29 -23.43
C PRO A 10 9.08 -22.64 -23.31
N MET A 11 9.95 -21.85 -23.93
CA MET A 11 11.42 -22.05 -23.87
C MET A 11 11.98 -21.99 -22.44
N LEU A 12 11.24 -21.38 -21.51
CA LEU A 12 11.58 -21.29 -20.10
C LEU A 12 10.30 -21.34 -19.26
N LEU A 13 10.28 -22.23 -18.26
CA LEU A 13 9.23 -22.28 -17.25
C LEU A 13 9.79 -21.79 -15.91
N LEU A 14 9.30 -20.64 -15.45
CA LEU A 14 9.68 -20.10 -14.14
C LEU A 14 8.54 -20.29 -13.14
N ALA A 15 8.81 -21.04 -12.08
CA ALA A 15 7.89 -21.19 -10.96
C ALA A 15 8.34 -20.31 -9.79
N VAL A 16 7.55 -19.27 -9.48
CA VAL A 16 7.74 -18.48 -8.26
C VAL A 16 6.90 -19.08 -7.16
N THR A 17 7.54 -19.53 -6.09
CA THR A 17 6.85 -20.11 -4.95
C THR A 17 6.47 -19.04 -3.93
N GLU A 18 5.44 -19.34 -3.14
CA GLU A 18 5.05 -18.56 -1.97
C GLU A 18 6.24 -18.30 -1.02
N PHE A 19 7.14 -19.28 -0.88
CA PHE A 19 8.35 -19.16 -0.06
C PHE A 19 9.28 -18.03 -0.53
N VAL A 20 9.52 -17.90 -1.84
CA VAL A 20 10.34 -16.82 -2.39
C VAL A 20 9.69 -15.46 -2.12
N ALA A 21 8.39 -15.35 -2.35
CA ALA A 21 7.65 -14.11 -2.12
C ALA A 21 7.65 -13.69 -0.64
N ASN A 22 7.42 -14.63 0.29
CA ASN A 22 7.45 -14.36 1.73
C ASN A 22 8.86 -14.05 2.24
N SER A 23 9.90 -14.66 1.67
CA SER A 23 11.29 -14.36 2.02
C SER A 23 11.67 -12.92 1.63
N ALA A 24 11.25 -12.46 0.45
CA ALA A 24 11.44 -11.07 0.05
C ALA A 24 10.68 -10.12 0.99
N ALA A 25 9.40 -10.42 1.29
CA ALA A 25 8.60 -9.62 2.22
C ALA A 25 9.25 -9.51 3.61
N PHE A 26 9.85 -10.61 4.12
CA PHE A 26 10.61 -10.60 5.37
C PHE A 26 11.84 -9.70 5.29
N ALA A 27 12.64 -9.80 4.22
CA ALA A 27 13.83 -8.98 4.03
C ALA A 27 13.49 -7.48 3.97
N TYR A 28 12.48 -7.09 3.20
CA TYR A 28 12.04 -5.68 3.12
C TYR A 28 11.47 -5.17 4.45
N PHE A 29 10.75 -6.01 5.19
CA PHE A 29 10.23 -5.65 6.51
C PHE A 29 11.36 -5.44 7.53
N THR A 30 12.27 -6.40 7.62
CA THR A 30 13.41 -6.35 8.56
C THR A 30 14.40 -5.24 8.24
N ALA A 31 14.57 -4.91 6.95
CA ALA A 31 15.37 -3.75 6.51
C ALA A 31 14.71 -2.40 6.82
N GLY A 32 13.46 -2.36 7.29
CA GLY A 32 12.72 -1.11 7.52
C GLY A 32 12.32 -0.39 6.23
N ALA A 33 12.44 -1.05 5.07
CA ALA A 33 12.12 -0.47 3.77
C ALA A 33 10.61 -0.29 3.55
N LEU A 34 9.78 -0.96 4.35
CA LEU A 34 8.31 -0.83 4.33
C LEU A 34 7.82 0.38 5.15
N HIS A 35 8.45 1.54 4.94
CA HIS A 35 8.07 2.82 5.56
C HIS A 35 8.07 3.94 4.51
N ARG A 36 7.02 4.75 4.49
CA ARG A 36 6.85 5.86 3.54
C ARG A 36 6.14 7.05 4.18
N ASN A 37 6.64 8.24 3.88
CA ASN A 37 6.03 9.50 4.31
C ASN A 37 5.39 10.17 3.11
N ILE A 38 4.10 10.46 3.21
CA ILE A 38 3.31 11.14 2.19
C ILE A 38 2.96 12.53 2.70
N SER A 39 3.50 13.54 2.04
CA SER A 39 3.17 14.95 2.30
C SER A 39 2.13 15.46 1.32
N SER A 40 1.48 16.58 1.66
CA SER A 40 0.40 17.16 0.86
C SER A 40 0.78 17.51 -0.58
N ASN A 41 2.06 17.84 -0.84
CA ASN A 41 2.59 18.15 -2.16
C ASN A 41 2.83 16.90 -3.05
N MET A 42 2.89 15.70 -2.47
CA MET A 42 3.04 14.45 -3.22
C MET A 42 1.71 13.96 -3.80
N LEU A 43 0.58 14.44 -3.25
CA LEU A 43 -0.74 14.08 -3.76
C LEU A 43 -1.09 14.93 -4.98
N PRO A 44 -1.44 14.31 -6.13
CA PRO A 44 -1.87 15.07 -7.29
C PRO A 44 -3.17 15.81 -6.98
N ARG A 45 -3.38 16.97 -7.60
CA ARG A 45 -4.57 17.81 -7.39
C ARG A 45 -5.90 17.10 -7.66
N ARG A 46 -5.87 16.04 -8.49
CA ARG A 46 -7.03 15.18 -8.81
C ARG A 46 -7.40 14.22 -7.68
N PHE A 47 -6.52 14.02 -6.70
CA PHE A 47 -6.79 13.15 -5.57
C PHE A 47 -7.90 13.81 -4.71
N PRO A 48 -8.99 13.08 -4.39
CA PRO A 48 -10.20 13.66 -3.81
C PRO A 48 -10.00 14.21 -2.39
N LEU A 49 -8.91 13.83 -1.72
CA LEU A 49 -8.62 14.22 -0.34
C LEU A 49 -7.22 14.81 -0.22
N GLN A 50 -7.14 16.15 -0.21
CA GLN A 50 -5.89 16.83 0.08
C GLN A 50 -5.48 16.56 1.54
N LEU A 51 -4.18 16.39 1.81
CA LEU A 51 -3.66 16.27 3.18
C LEU A 51 -3.58 17.66 3.82
N ARG A 52 -4.73 18.21 4.18
CA ARG A 52 -4.88 19.46 4.93
C ARG A 52 -5.92 19.24 6.03
N THR A 53 -5.78 19.94 7.14
CA THR A 53 -6.75 19.84 8.25
C THR A 53 -8.15 20.27 7.82
N LYS A 54 -8.25 21.22 6.87
CA LYS A 54 -9.52 21.69 6.29
C LYS A 54 -10.31 20.59 5.58
N SER A 55 -9.64 19.81 4.73
CA SER A 55 -10.25 18.64 4.06
C SER A 55 -10.48 17.48 5.02
N MET A 56 -9.62 17.33 6.03
CA MET A 56 -9.79 16.35 7.10
C MET A 56 -10.87 16.72 8.11
N GLY A 57 -11.31 17.97 8.17
CA GLY A 57 -12.39 18.46 9.03
C GLY A 57 -13.72 17.74 8.80
N VAL A 58 -13.93 17.17 7.60
CA VAL A 58 -15.08 16.32 7.28
C VAL A 58 -15.08 15.01 8.09
N PHE A 59 -13.90 14.54 8.50
CA PHE A 59 -13.72 13.32 9.28
C PHE A 59 -13.47 13.60 10.76
N SER A 60 -12.75 14.68 11.07
CA SER A 60 -12.43 15.09 12.44
C SER A 60 -12.59 16.62 12.56
N PRO A 61 -13.79 17.11 12.93
CA PRO A 61 -14.03 18.55 13.05
C PRO A 61 -13.14 19.19 14.14
N GLN A 62 -12.87 18.47 15.22
CA GLN A 62 -11.96 18.89 16.30
C GLN A 62 -10.54 19.20 15.80
N LEU A 63 -10.08 18.48 14.77
CA LEU A 63 -8.75 18.71 14.18
C LEU A 63 -8.71 20.06 13.44
N GLN A 64 -9.77 20.39 12.70
CA GLN A 64 -9.89 21.66 11.99
C GLN A 64 -10.08 22.84 12.95
N GLU A 65 -10.80 22.65 14.06
CA GLU A 65 -10.96 23.69 15.09
C GLU A 65 -9.62 24.02 15.77
N ARG A 66 -8.83 22.99 16.13
CA ARG A 66 -7.55 23.17 16.83
C ARG A 66 -6.42 23.62 15.92
N TYR A 67 -6.42 23.19 14.66
CA TYR A 67 -5.39 23.49 13.67
C TYR A 67 -6.01 23.90 12.33
N PRO A 68 -6.48 25.15 12.17
CA PRO A 68 -7.22 25.56 10.98
C PRO A 68 -6.32 25.65 9.74
N ASP A 69 -6.73 24.95 8.66
CA ASP A 69 -6.12 24.93 7.31
C ASP A 69 -4.59 24.67 7.26
N GLN A 70 -4.11 23.87 8.19
CA GLN A 70 -2.71 23.45 8.26
C GLN A 70 -2.43 22.27 7.31
N PRO A 71 -1.23 22.20 6.72
CA PRO A 71 -0.79 21.05 5.97
C PRO A 71 -0.65 19.82 6.87
N MET A 72 -0.89 18.65 6.31
CA MET A 72 -0.73 17.38 7.00
C MET A 72 0.26 16.46 6.28
N GLU A 73 0.88 15.59 7.06
CA GLU A 73 1.75 14.50 6.59
C GLU A 73 1.19 13.17 7.09
N LEU A 74 1.32 12.12 6.27
CA LEU A 74 0.91 10.77 6.61
C LEU A 74 2.12 9.84 6.56
N HIS A 75 2.48 9.26 7.69
CA HIS A 75 3.59 8.33 7.81
C HIS A 75 3.02 6.91 7.80
N LEU A 76 3.28 6.20 6.72
CA LEU A 76 2.91 4.81 6.52
C LEU A 76 4.05 3.90 6.95
N SER A 77 3.77 2.85 7.69
CA SER A 77 4.74 1.84 8.07
C SER A 77 4.11 0.46 8.14
N ALA A 78 4.88 -0.58 7.86
CA ALA A 78 4.48 -1.94 8.18
C ALA A 78 4.60 -2.18 9.70
N ARG A 79 3.53 -2.71 10.31
CA ARG A 79 3.53 -3.18 11.71
C ARG A 79 4.06 -4.60 11.83
N GLN A 80 3.83 -5.41 10.80
CA GLN A 80 4.26 -6.81 10.73
C GLN A 80 4.63 -7.16 9.30
N GLN A 81 5.36 -8.26 9.15
CA GLN A 81 5.72 -8.81 7.84
C GLN A 81 4.45 -9.07 7.00
N PRO A 82 4.38 -8.58 5.76
CA PRO A 82 3.38 -8.99 4.78
C PRO A 82 3.39 -10.50 4.56
N MET A 83 2.22 -11.12 4.57
CA MET A 83 2.08 -12.54 4.22
C MET A 83 1.49 -12.68 2.83
N LEU A 84 2.14 -13.45 1.96
CA LEU A 84 1.70 -13.70 0.58
C LEU A 84 1.37 -15.18 0.44
N SER A 85 0.30 -15.53 -0.29
CA SER A 85 -0.02 -16.91 -0.64
C SER A 85 -0.36 -17.06 -2.12
N CYS A 86 0.13 -18.13 -2.73
CA CYS A 86 -0.08 -18.39 -4.16
C CYS A 86 -1.25 -19.37 -4.33
N HIS A 87 -2.37 -18.90 -4.90
CA HIS A 87 -3.46 -19.76 -5.34
C HIS A 87 -3.46 -19.90 -6.88
N PRO A 88 -4.05 -20.97 -7.43
CA PRO A 88 -4.12 -21.18 -8.89
C PRO A 88 -4.78 -20.01 -9.63
N ASP A 89 -5.74 -19.33 -9.01
CA ASP A 89 -6.52 -18.26 -9.62
C ASP A 89 -5.93 -16.85 -9.42
N ALA A 90 -5.16 -16.67 -8.34
CA ALA A 90 -4.59 -15.38 -7.94
C ALA A 90 -3.51 -15.51 -6.85
N LEU A 91 -2.65 -14.50 -6.75
CA LEU A 91 -1.86 -14.23 -5.55
C LEU A 91 -2.76 -13.56 -4.52
N HIS A 92 -2.69 -14.01 -3.27
CA HIS A 92 -3.32 -13.37 -2.14
C HIS A 92 -2.24 -12.78 -1.23
N GLY A 93 -2.55 -11.68 -0.58
CA GLY A 93 -1.63 -11.02 0.34
C GLY A 93 -2.39 -10.44 1.53
N THR A 94 -1.76 -10.48 2.68
CA THR A 94 -2.26 -9.86 3.91
C THR A 94 -1.21 -8.85 4.36
N LEU A 95 -1.62 -7.59 4.46
CA LEU A 95 -0.79 -6.44 4.80
C LEU A 95 -1.21 -5.90 6.16
N PHE A 96 -0.24 -5.75 7.05
CA PHE A 96 -0.42 -5.19 8.38
C PHE A 96 0.31 -3.85 8.46
N GLY A 97 -0.41 -2.77 8.12
CA GLY A 97 0.14 -1.42 8.07
C GLY A 97 -0.35 -0.53 9.22
N SER A 98 0.36 0.56 9.46
CA SER A 98 -0.10 1.70 10.25
C SER A 98 0.09 2.99 9.46
N ALA A 99 -0.84 3.91 9.63
CA ALA A 99 -0.80 5.25 9.06
C ALA A 99 -0.91 6.27 10.19
N GLN A 100 0.19 6.95 10.50
CA GLN A 100 0.23 8.01 11.49
C GLN A 100 0.11 9.36 10.80
N ALA A 101 -0.92 10.12 11.17
CA ALA A 101 -1.14 11.45 10.62
C ALA A 101 -0.52 12.51 11.53
N PHE A 102 0.15 13.49 10.92
CA PHE A 102 0.74 14.63 11.59
C PHE A 102 0.18 15.93 11.01
N VAL A 103 -0.06 16.91 11.86
CA VAL A 103 -0.24 18.31 11.46
C VAL A 103 1.13 18.97 11.44
N VAL A 104 1.47 19.62 10.33
CA VAL A 104 2.71 20.38 10.21
C VAL A 104 2.40 21.83 10.54
N LEU A 105 2.95 22.31 11.66
CA LEU A 105 2.81 23.71 12.08
C LEU A 105 3.72 24.63 11.27
N PRO A 106 3.47 25.96 11.25
CA PRO A 106 4.31 26.93 10.55
C PRO A 106 5.79 26.88 10.97
N ASN A 107 6.06 26.47 12.21
CA ASN A 107 7.41 26.30 12.76
C ASN A 107 8.07 24.97 12.34
N ALA A 108 7.57 24.31 11.29
CA ALA A 108 7.97 22.98 10.82
C ALA A 108 7.87 21.85 11.88
N THR A 109 7.18 22.10 12.99
CA THR A 109 6.94 21.11 14.04
C THR A 109 5.81 20.18 13.64
N ARG A 110 6.00 18.88 13.82
CA ARG A 110 4.99 17.85 13.52
C ARG A 110 4.25 17.48 14.80
N VAL A 111 2.95 17.72 14.82
CA VAL A 111 2.08 17.33 15.94
C VAL A 111 1.29 16.09 15.53
N PRO A 112 1.39 14.98 16.29
CA PRO A 112 0.62 13.77 15.98
C PRO A 112 -0.88 14.06 16.13
N ALA A 113 -1.64 13.79 15.07
CA ALA A 113 -3.09 13.98 15.02
C ALA A 113 -3.84 12.71 15.40
N PHE A 114 -3.56 11.62 14.70
CA PHE A 114 -4.17 10.31 14.95
C PHE A 114 -3.29 9.19 14.39
N LEU A 115 -3.48 7.97 14.89
CA LEU A 115 -2.86 6.76 14.40
C LEU A 115 -3.94 5.80 13.91
N LEU A 116 -3.78 5.31 12.68
CA LEU A 116 -4.69 4.33 12.09
C LEU A 116 -3.96 3.01 11.87
N ASN A 117 -4.45 1.94 12.48
CA ASN A 117 -4.03 0.58 12.13
C ASN A 117 -4.85 0.12 10.93
N ILE A 118 -4.16 -0.41 9.93
CA ILE A 118 -4.74 -0.88 8.67
C ILE A 118 -4.36 -2.34 8.51
N ASP A 119 -5.35 -3.22 8.57
CA ASP A 119 -5.21 -4.61 8.13
C ASP A 119 -5.92 -4.75 6.79
N ALA A 120 -5.16 -5.13 5.76
CA ALA A 120 -5.62 -5.16 4.39
C ALA A 120 -5.37 -6.52 3.74
N ASN A 121 -6.43 -7.12 3.21
CA ASN A 121 -6.30 -8.29 2.34
C ASN A 121 -6.25 -7.78 0.91
N VAL A 122 -5.22 -8.18 0.17
CA VAL A 122 -5.03 -7.86 -1.23
C VAL A 122 -5.04 -9.12 -2.07
N THR A 123 -5.56 -9.01 -3.28
CA THR A 123 -5.42 -10.05 -4.29
C THR A 123 -4.80 -9.46 -5.54
N GLY A 124 -3.99 -10.25 -6.23
CA GLY A 124 -3.35 -9.79 -7.44
C GLY A 124 -3.09 -10.90 -8.43
N LYS A 125 -3.21 -10.56 -9.70
CA LYS A 125 -2.87 -11.47 -10.79
C LYS A 125 -1.50 -11.08 -11.32
N PRO A 126 -0.49 -11.96 -11.24
CA PRO A 126 0.79 -11.69 -11.87
C PRO A 126 0.58 -11.60 -13.38
N THR A 127 1.16 -10.59 -14.00
CA THR A 127 1.15 -10.38 -15.44
C THR A 127 2.58 -10.20 -15.89
N ILE A 128 2.99 -10.94 -16.91
CA ILE A 128 4.32 -10.81 -17.50
C ILE A 128 4.16 -10.00 -18.78
N THR A 129 4.76 -8.81 -18.82
CA THR A 129 4.79 -7.97 -20.02
C THR A 129 6.25 -7.74 -20.40
N GLY A 130 6.72 -8.42 -21.44
CA GLY A 130 8.15 -8.49 -21.77
C GLY A 130 8.94 -9.19 -20.65
N ASN A 131 10.04 -8.57 -20.18
CA ASN A 131 10.87 -9.08 -19.07
C ASN A 131 10.44 -8.53 -17.70
N ARG A 132 9.20 -8.05 -17.56
CA ARG A 132 8.71 -7.42 -16.32
C ARG A 132 7.59 -8.23 -15.71
N LEU A 133 7.72 -8.54 -14.41
CA LEU A 133 6.66 -9.13 -13.61
C LEU A 133 5.87 -8.00 -12.95
N GLY A 134 4.67 -7.75 -13.47
CA GLY A 134 3.70 -6.80 -12.92
C GLY A 134 2.56 -7.52 -12.22
N GLY A 135 1.69 -6.77 -11.56
CA GLY A 135 0.49 -7.33 -10.96
C GLY A 135 -0.60 -6.28 -10.77
N THR A 136 -1.85 -6.70 -10.90
CA THR A 136 -2.98 -5.91 -10.41
C THR A 136 -3.11 -6.12 -8.91
N VAL A 137 -3.53 -5.10 -8.15
CA VAL A 137 -3.75 -5.26 -6.70
C VAL A 137 -5.15 -4.75 -6.37
N SER A 138 -6.00 -5.61 -5.80
CA SER A 138 -7.33 -5.27 -5.32
C SER A 138 -7.42 -5.42 -3.81
N LEU A 139 -7.94 -4.40 -3.13
CA LEU A 139 -8.20 -4.42 -1.68
C LEU A 139 -9.55 -5.10 -1.40
N THR A 140 -9.51 -6.18 -0.63
CA THR A 140 -10.67 -7.02 -0.31
C THR A 140 -11.27 -6.73 1.07
N GLY A 141 -10.49 -6.15 2.00
CA GLY A 141 -10.99 -5.76 3.32
C GLY A 141 -10.08 -4.76 4.02
N LEU A 142 -10.67 -3.91 4.87
CA LEU A 142 -9.95 -2.93 5.69
C LEU A 142 -10.55 -2.92 7.10
N ARG A 143 -9.71 -3.11 8.12
CA ARG A 143 -10.09 -2.94 9.54
C ARG A 143 -9.32 -1.77 10.14
N GLY A 144 -10.03 -0.82 10.75
CA GLY A 144 -9.46 0.34 11.42
C GLY A 144 -10.36 0.81 12.58
N LEU A 145 -9.77 1.54 13.53
CA LEU A 145 -10.47 2.09 14.71
C LEU A 145 -11.65 2.99 14.30
N PRO A 146 -12.72 3.09 15.13
CA PRO A 146 -14.04 3.61 14.75
C PRO A 146 -14.12 5.12 14.46
N VAL A 147 -12.99 5.84 14.44
CA VAL A 147 -12.94 7.31 14.34
C VAL A 147 -13.06 7.81 12.90
N LEU A 148 -12.84 6.95 11.89
CA LEU A 148 -12.99 7.31 10.47
C LEU A 148 -14.13 6.54 9.83
N GLN A 149 -14.95 7.22 9.02
CA GLN A 149 -15.94 6.58 8.15
C GLN A 149 -15.25 5.61 7.17
N VAL A 150 -15.18 4.34 7.57
CA VAL A 150 -14.40 3.26 6.94
C VAL A 150 -14.68 3.12 5.45
N LYS A 151 -15.94 3.32 5.00
CA LYS A 151 -16.34 3.23 3.59
C LYS A 151 -15.68 4.28 2.69
N ARG A 152 -15.48 5.52 3.17
CA ARG A 152 -14.84 6.59 2.37
C ARG A 152 -13.33 6.39 2.31
N LEU A 153 -12.76 5.91 3.42
CA LEU A 153 -11.35 5.56 3.52
C LEU A 153 -10.99 4.39 2.61
N GLU A 154 -11.84 3.36 2.53
CA GLU A 154 -11.61 2.21 1.66
C GLU A 154 -11.47 2.61 0.18
N THR A 155 -12.35 3.49 -0.31
CA THR A 155 -12.27 4.04 -1.68
C THR A 155 -10.99 4.84 -1.90
N MET A 156 -10.57 5.62 -0.89
CA MET A 156 -9.34 6.41 -0.95
C MET A 156 -8.08 5.56 -0.85
N LEU A 157 -8.13 4.46 -0.09
CA LEU A 157 -7.04 3.50 0.00
C LEU A 157 -6.91 2.69 -1.28
N LYS A 158 -8.03 2.25 -1.87
CA LYS A 158 -8.06 1.61 -3.20
C LYS A 158 -7.48 2.54 -4.27
N PHE A 159 -7.88 3.81 -4.26
CA PHE A 159 -7.35 4.80 -5.17
C PHE A 159 -5.86 5.10 -4.91
N GLY A 160 -5.43 5.21 -3.65
CA GLY A 160 -4.03 5.40 -3.28
C GLY A 160 -3.14 4.21 -3.61
N LEU A 161 -3.63 2.98 -3.42
CA LEU A 161 -2.95 1.75 -3.82
C LEU A 161 -2.77 1.70 -5.35
N TRP A 162 -3.79 2.12 -6.09
CA TRP A 162 -3.72 2.22 -7.55
C TRP A 162 -2.77 3.32 -8.02
N LEU A 163 -2.76 4.49 -7.37
CA LEU A 163 -1.96 5.66 -7.78
C LEU A 163 -0.49 5.57 -7.35
N PHE A 164 -0.21 4.97 -6.19
CA PHE A 164 1.12 4.95 -5.58
C PHE A 164 1.64 3.54 -5.34
N GLY A 165 0.79 2.60 -4.92
CA GLY A 165 1.19 1.23 -4.63
C GLY A 165 1.61 0.44 -5.86
N VAL A 166 0.77 0.41 -6.90
CA VAL A 166 1.04 -0.33 -8.16
C VAL A 166 2.24 0.27 -8.92
N PRO A 167 2.36 1.60 -9.12
CA PRO A 167 3.53 2.16 -9.79
C PRO A 167 4.82 2.00 -8.99
N TRP A 168 4.77 2.12 -7.66
CA TRP A 168 5.95 1.95 -6.81
C TRP A 168 6.43 0.49 -6.79
N ALA A 169 5.51 -0.47 -6.58
CA ALA A 169 5.82 -1.89 -6.67
C ALA A 169 6.40 -2.22 -8.05
N ASN A 170 5.86 -1.64 -9.13
CA ASN A 170 6.38 -1.86 -10.48
C ASN A 170 7.76 -1.21 -10.72
N SER A 171 8.09 -0.11 -10.03
CA SER A 171 9.41 0.52 -10.10
C SER A 171 10.49 -0.19 -9.29
N GLU A 172 10.13 -0.83 -8.18
CA GLU A 172 11.07 -1.60 -7.34
C GLU A 172 11.19 -3.06 -7.81
N CYS A 173 10.14 -3.63 -8.44
CA CYS A 173 10.15 -4.98 -9.03
C CYS A 173 10.88 -5.07 -10.39
N CYS A 174 11.63 -4.06 -10.84
CA CYS A 174 12.41 -4.12 -12.08
C CYS A 174 13.81 -3.47 -11.95
N PRO A 175 14.92 -4.20 -12.19
CA PRO A 175 15.08 -5.66 -12.16
C PRO A 175 16.20 -6.10 -11.21
N HIS A 176 15.92 -7.06 -10.33
CA HIS A 176 16.95 -8.00 -9.94
C HIS A 176 17.07 -9.07 -11.05
N PRO A 177 18.29 -9.45 -11.45
CA PRO A 177 18.49 -10.45 -12.48
C PRO A 177 17.87 -11.77 -12.01
N VAL A 178 16.97 -12.30 -12.84
CA VAL A 178 16.56 -13.70 -12.74
C VAL A 178 17.75 -14.53 -13.26
N PRO A 179 18.18 -15.60 -12.56
CA PRO A 179 19.19 -16.50 -13.09
C PRO A 179 18.73 -17.20 -14.37
#